data_AF-A0A7V0L469-F1
#
_entry.id   AF-A0A7V0L469-F1
#
_cell.length_a   1.000
_cell.length_b   1.000
_cell.length_c   1.000
_cell.angle_alpha   90.00
_cell.angle_beta   90.00
_cell.angle_gamma   90.00
#
_symmetry.space_group_name_H-M   'P 1'
#
loop_
_entity.id
_entity.type
_entity.pdbx_description
1 polymer ?
#
loop_
_entity_poly.entity_id
_entity_poly.type
_entity_poly.pdbx_seq_one_letter_code
_entity_poly.pdbx_strand_id
1 'polypeptide(L)'
;QPTNLKVGLAYHIINSKYNKLTYVLDFNKLLVRRYKNGTSDPFYKAIFTSWGDQPINQEMKEVITHTGLEYWYSDLIALRVGYWYDEIGNVKPYTFGAGLKYSIYRFDFGYIAAGQGHPLSDTMRFSLTIGF
;
A
#
# COMPACT_ATOMS: atom_id res chain seq x y z
N GLN A 1 19.92 -0.54 8.75
CA GLN A 1 18.57 -0.17 8.29
C GLN A 1 17.90 -1.41 7.73
N PRO A 2 16.61 -1.66 7.99
CA PRO A 2 15.89 -2.73 7.32
C PRO A 2 15.76 -2.40 5.82
N THR A 3 16.04 -3.37 4.95
CA THR A 3 15.84 -3.25 3.51
C THR A 3 14.45 -3.78 3.18
N ASN A 4 13.65 -3.00 2.44
CA ASN A 4 12.29 -3.39 2.06
C ASN A 4 12.23 -3.57 0.55
N LEU A 5 11.60 -4.64 0.10
CA LEU A 5 11.27 -4.86 -1.30
C LEU A 5 9.78 -4.63 -1.51
N LYS A 6 9.46 -3.63 -2.33
CA LYS A 6 8.09 -3.35 -2.76
C LYS A 6 7.98 -3.58 -4.26
N VAL A 7 7.01 -4.39 -4.66
CA VAL A 7 6.66 -4.64 -6.06
C VAL A 7 5.20 -4.27 -6.26
N GLY A 8 4.92 -3.40 -7.22
CA GLY A 8 3.58 -2.88 -7.48
C GLY A 8 3.13 -3.11 -8.92
N LEU A 9 1.84 -3.40 -9.09
CA LEU A 9 1.16 -3.56 -10.36
C LEU A 9 -0.03 -2.61 -10.41
N ALA A 10 -0.17 -1.86 -11.49
CA ALA A 10 -1.32 -0.99 -11.73
C ALA A 10 -1.93 -1.32 -13.09
N TYR A 11 -3.24 -1.49 -13.12
CA TYR A 11 -4.00 -1.87 -14.30
C TYR A 11 -5.19 -0.93 -14.50
N HIS A 12 -5.26 -0.28 -15.67
CA HIS A 12 -6.40 0.56 -16.02
C HIS A 12 -7.53 -0.30 -16.58
N ILE A 13 -8.57 -0.53 -15.77
CA ILE A 13 -9.76 -1.30 -16.18
C ILE A 13 -10.60 -0.47 -17.15
N ILE A 14 -10.82 0.80 -16.83
CA ILE A 14 -11.59 1.73 -17.66
C ILE A 14 -10.71 2.93 -17.95
N ASN A 15 -10.57 3.28 -19.22
CA ASN A 15 -9.84 4.46 -19.65
C ASN A 15 -10.63 5.21 -20.72
N SER A 16 -11.58 6.01 -20.26
CA SER A 16 -12.41 6.87 -21.11
C SER A 16 -12.12 8.34 -20.83
N LYS A 17 -12.58 9.24 -21.71
CA LYS A 17 -12.38 10.69 -21.58
C LYS A 17 -12.87 11.26 -20.24
N TYR A 18 -13.94 10.70 -19.68
CA TYR A 18 -14.58 11.19 -18.46
C TYR A 18 -14.51 10.22 -17.28
N ASN A 19 -14.20 8.94 -17.50
CA ASN A 19 -14.20 7.93 -16.44
C ASN A 19 -12.92 7.13 -16.54
N LYS A 20 -12.11 7.11 -15.47
CA LYS A 20 -10.93 6.26 -15.38
C LYS A 20 -11.04 5.39 -14.14
N LEU A 21 -10.95 4.08 -14.30
CA LEU A 21 -10.92 3.12 -13.21
C LEU A 21 -9.59 2.37 -13.26
N THR A 22 -8.81 2.48 -12.20
CA THR A 22 -7.51 1.83 -12.05
C THR A 22 -7.57 0.87 -10.88
N TYR A 23 -7.09 -0.34 -11.09
CA TYR A 23 -6.82 -1.31 -10.05
C TYR A 23 -5.34 -1.33 -9.74
N VAL A 24 -4.98 -1.33 -8.48
CA VAL A 24 -3.61 -1.31 -8.00
C VAL A 24 -3.42 -2.46 -7.03
N LEU A 25 -2.30 -3.16 -7.18
CA LEU A 25 -1.92 -4.25 -6.32
C LEU A 25 -0.43 -4.12 -5.99
N ASP A 26 -0.09 -3.98 -4.71
CA ASP A 26 1.29 -3.89 -4.23
C ASP A 26 1.62 -5.03 -3.25
N PHE A 27 2.75 -5.68 -3.46
CA PHE A 27 3.36 -6.62 -2.52
C PHE A 27 4.57 -5.97 -1.86
N ASN A 28 4.67 -6.04 -0.54
CA ASN A 28 5.81 -5.52 0.22
C ASN A 28 6.36 -6.62 1.14
N LYS A 29 7.67 -6.88 1.06
CA LYS A 29 8.39 -7.84 1.91
C LYS A 29 9.59 -7.16 2.55
N LEU A 30 9.75 -7.37 3.86
CA LEU A 30 10.97 -6.97 4.58
C LEU A 30 12.08 -7.96 4.25
N LEU A 31 13.17 -7.48 3.64
CA LEU A 31 14.34 -8.29 3.30
C LEU A 31 15.38 -8.22 4.42
N VAL A 32 15.03 -8.69 5.61
CA VAL A 32 15.93 -8.68 6.77
C VAL A 32 16.16 -10.09 7.29
N ARG A 33 17.36 -10.62 7.04
CA ARG A 33 17.82 -11.87 7.65
C ARG A 33 18.71 -11.56 8.86
N ARG A 34 18.20 -11.76 10.06
CA ARG A 34 18.96 -11.69 11.32
C ARG A 34 19.35 -13.10 11.77
N TYR A 35 20.65 -13.40 11.77
CA TYR A 35 21.14 -14.64 12.37
C TYR A 35 21.24 -14.50 13.89
N LYS A 36 21.05 -15.60 14.63
CA LYS A 36 21.13 -15.66 16.11
C LYS A 36 22.49 -15.17 16.68
N ASN A 37 23.52 -15.06 15.85
CA ASN A 37 24.85 -14.56 16.21
C ASN A 37 25.03 -13.03 16.02
N GLY A 38 23.99 -12.29 15.63
CA GLY A 38 24.04 -10.83 15.45
C GLY A 38 24.69 -10.36 14.14
N THR A 39 25.28 -11.27 13.36
CA THR A 39 25.75 -11.00 11.99
C THR A 39 24.56 -10.87 11.04
N SER A 40 24.59 -9.84 10.19
CA SER A 40 23.62 -9.62 9.11
C SER A 40 24.30 -9.93 7.78
N ASP A 41 23.66 -10.69 6.89
CA ASP A 41 24.18 -10.88 5.55
C ASP A 41 24.17 -9.54 4.78
N PRO A 42 25.15 -9.29 3.90
CA PRO A 42 25.11 -8.15 2.99
C PRO A 42 23.84 -8.12 2.14
N PHE A 43 23.36 -6.93 1.75
CA PHE A 43 22.04 -6.75 1.12
C PHE A 43 21.81 -7.63 -0.13
N TYR A 44 22.85 -7.83 -0.96
CA TYR A 44 22.77 -8.63 -2.18
C TYR A 44 22.55 -10.11 -1.90
N LYS A 45 23.06 -10.60 -0.77
CA LYS A 45 22.86 -11.98 -0.33
C LYS A 45 21.54 -12.11 0.43
N ALA A 46 21.13 -11.08 1.17
CA ALA A 46 19.83 -11.03 1.84
C ALA A 46 18.66 -11.17 0.85
N ILE A 47 18.76 -10.58 -0.36
CA ILE A 47 17.72 -10.69 -1.40
C ILE A 47 17.43 -12.13 -1.82
N PHE A 48 18.43 -13.02 -1.88
CA PHE A 48 18.21 -14.42 -2.28
C PHE A 48 18.05 -15.35 -1.08
N THR A 49 18.65 -15.00 0.06
CA THR A 49 18.63 -15.86 1.25
C THR A 49 17.42 -15.66 2.16
N SER A 50 16.71 -14.54 2.05
CA SER A 50 15.45 -14.28 2.77
C SER A 50 14.22 -14.91 2.10
N TRP A 51 14.41 -15.73 1.06
CA TRP A 51 13.34 -16.46 0.35
C TRP A 51 13.46 -17.98 0.50
N GLY A 52 14.36 -18.43 1.37
CA GLY A 52 14.55 -19.83 1.68
C GLY A 52 14.93 -20.04 3.14
N ASP A 53 14.63 -19.07 4.01
CA ASP A 53 14.89 -19.16 5.44
C ASP A 53 13.69 -19.73 6.22
N GLN A 54 12.49 -19.70 5.64
CA GLN A 54 11.29 -20.34 6.19
C GLN A 54 10.55 -21.17 5.14
N PRO A 55 9.67 -22.11 5.55
CA PRO A 55 8.77 -22.77 4.61
C PRO A 55 7.96 -21.73 3.83
N ILE A 56 7.75 -21.97 2.53
CA ILE A 56 7.05 -21.05 1.60
C ILE A 56 5.72 -20.54 2.18
N ASN A 57 5.01 -21.37 2.94
CA ASN A 57 3.74 -21.00 3.56
C ASN A 57 3.87 -19.95 4.68
N GLN A 58 5.01 -19.85 5.36
CA GLN A 58 5.30 -18.77 6.31
C GLN A 58 5.84 -17.53 5.60
N GLU A 59 6.69 -17.71 4.58
CA GLU A 59 7.20 -16.58 3.80
C GLU A 59 6.10 -15.82 3.05
N MET A 60 5.08 -16.52 2.55
CA MET A 60 3.92 -15.89 1.92
C MET A 60 3.08 -15.06 2.92
N LYS A 61 3.14 -15.38 4.21
CA LYS A 61 2.47 -14.60 5.27
C LYS A 61 3.25 -13.34 5.64
N GLU A 62 4.58 -13.35 5.46
CA GLU A 62 5.45 -12.18 5.60
C GLU A 62 5.27 -11.15 4.48
N VAL A 63 4.61 -11.53 3.38
CA VAL A 63 4.31 -10.62 2.28
C VAL A 63 3.06 -9.81 2.60
N ILE A 64 3.24 -8.51 2.83
CA ILE A 64 2.15 -7.56 3.02
C ILE A 64 1.55 -7.24 1.65
N THR A 65 0.29 -7.60 1.46
CA THR A 65 -0.42 -7.37 0.19
C THR A 65 -1.35 -6.17 0.34
N HIS A 66 -1.21 -5.19 -0.54
CA HIS A 66 -2.08 -4.04 -0.65
C HIS A 66 -2.85 -4.15 -1.96
N THR A 67 -4.14 -3.92 -1.91
CA THR A 67 -5.01 -3.85 -3.07
C THR A 67 -5.77 -2.53 -3.00
N GLY A 68 -5.96 -1.89 -4.15
CA GLY A 68 -6.61 -0.60 -4.25
C GLY A 68 -7.38 -0.45 -5.55
N LEU A 69 -8.46 0.31 -5.50
CA LEU A 69 -9.20 0.77 -6.64
C LEU A 69 -9.25 2.29 -6.60
N GLU A 70 -8.88 2.91 -7.71
CA GLU A 70 -8.96 4.34 -7.92
C GLU A 70 -9.92 4.63 -9.06
N TYR A 71 -10.92 5.45 -8.79
CA TYR A 71 -11.88 5.93 -9.77
C TYR A 71 -11.75 7.45 -9.92
N TRP A 72 -11.58 7.91 -11.15
CA TRP A 72 -11.54 9.32 -11.49
C TRP A 72 -12.69 9.68 -12.42
N TYR A 73 -13.43 10.71 -12.03
CA TYR A 73 -14.47 11.33 -12.83
C TYR A 73 -13.97 12.68 -13.37
N SER A 74 -13.82 12.75 -14.68
CA SER A 74 -13.47 13.93 -15.47
C SER A 74 -12.20 14.66 -14.99
N ASP A 75 -11.26 13.91 -14.40
CA ASP A 75 -10.05 14.44 -13.73
C ASP A 75 -10.33 15.51 -12.66
N LEU A 76 -11.58 15.62 -12.21
CA LEU A 76 -12.08 16.58 -11.22
C LEU A 76 -12.34 15.89 -9.88
N ILE A 77 -13.00 14.73 -9.88
CA ILE A 77 -13.33 13.99 -8.67
C ILE A 77 -12.57 12.67 -8.68
N ALA A 78 -11.87 12.38 -7.59
CA ALA A 78 -11.24 11.09 -7.33
C ALA A 78 -11.99 10.37 -6.22
N LEU A 79 -12.22 9.08 -6.38
CA LEU A 79 -12.62 8.18 -5.32
C LEU A 79 -11.57 7.07 -5.25
N ARG A 80 -11.15 6.73 -4.04
CA ARG A 80 -10.15 5.70 -3.79
C ARG A 80 -10.67 4.79 -2.71
N VAL A 81 -10.55 3.50 -2.95
CA VAL A 81 -10.77 2.49 -1.92
C VAL A 81 -9.57 1.58 -1.90
N GLY A 82 -9.10 1.25 -0.72
CA GLY A 82 -7.96 0.39 -0.52
C GLY A 82 -8.21 -0.59 0.59
N TYR A 83 -7.51 -1.70 0.51
CA TYR A 83 -7.46 -2.71 1.54
C TYR A 83 -6.04 -3.23 1.57
N TRP A 84 -5.45 -3.27 2.75
CA TRP A 84 -4.15 -3.89 2.95
C TRP A 84 -4.33 -5.00 3.96
N TYR A 85 -3.74 -6.13 3.60
CA TYR A 85 -3.78 -7.36 4.34
C TYR A 85 -2.38 -7.64 4.82
N ASP A 86 -2.20 -7.51 6.14
CA ASP A 86 -1.00 -7.93 6.84
C ASP A 86 -1.36 -9.11 7.75
N GLU A 87 -0.89 -10.31 7.39
CA GLU A 87 -1.17 -11.53 8.14
C GLU A 87 -0.36 -11.63 9.45
N ILE A 88 0.79 -10.95 9.53
CA ILE A 88 1.66 -10.99 10.72
C ILE A 88 1.26 -9.91 11.73
N GLY A 89 0.90 -8.72 11.24
CA GLY A 89 0.40 -7.64 12.08
C GLY A 89 -1.04 -7.84 12.56
N ASN A 90 -1.81 -8.75 11.93
CA ASN A 90 -3.26 -8.88 12.08
C ASN A 90 -4.00 -7.54 11.89
N VAL A 91 -3.48 -6.71 10.99
CA VAL A 91 -4.01 -5.39 10.66
C VAL A 91 -4.65 -5.48 9.29
N LYS A 92 -5.99 -5.34 9.25
CA LYS A 92 -6.82 -5.43 8.04
C LYS A 92 -7.69 -4.19 7.86
N PRO A 93 -7.13 -2.97 7.76
CA PRO A 93 -7.95 -1.79 7.77
C PRO A 93 -8.31 -1.43 6.32
N TYR A 94 -9.55 -1.01 6.15
CA TYR A 94 -10.06 -0.49 4.90
C TYR A 94 -9.66 0.98 4.81
N THR A 95 -9.29 1.44 3.63
CA THR A 95 -9.00 2.85 3.37
C THR A 95 -10.00 3.37 2.35
N PHE A 96 -10.54 4.54 2.63
CA PHE A 96 -11.43 5.27 1.76
C PHE A 96 -10.81 6.63 1.50
N GLY A 97 -10.92 7.12 0.28
CA GLY A 97 -10.40 8.42 -0.09
C GLY A 97 -11.31 9.09 -1.09
N ALA A 98 -11.45 10.39 -0.97
CA ALA A 98 -12.10 11.24 -1.95
C ALA A 98 -11.15 12.40 -2.26
N GLY A 99 -11.10 12.82 -3.52
CA GLY A 99 -10.28 13.94 -3.95
C GLY A 99 -11.06 14.85 -4.87
N LEU A 100 -10.79 16.15 -4.79
CA LEU A 100 -11.31 17.14 -5.71
C LEU A 100 -10.15 17.94 -6.26
N LYS A 101 -10.01 17.95 -7.58
CA LYS A 101 -9.00 18.70 -8.32
C LYS A 101 -9.69 19.82 -9.09
N TYR A 102 -9.28 21.05 -8.81
CA TYR A 102 -9.75 22.23 -9.50
C TYR A 102 -8.54 23.05 -9.99
N SER A 103 -8.22 22.92 -11.28
CA SER A 103 -7.08 23.58 -11.92
C SER A 103 -5.77 23.31 -11.15
N ILE A 104 -5.24 24.32 -10.44
CA ILE A 104 -4.02 24.27 -9.63
C ILE A 104 -4.22 23.73 -8.21
N TYR A 105 -5.46 23.69 -7.72
CA TYR A 105 -5.79 23.23 -6.37
C TYR A 105 -6.21 21.77 -6.39
N ARG A 106 -5.67 20.98 -5.48
CA ARG A 106 -6.09 19.60 -5.26
C ARG A 106 -6.32 19.36 -3.78
N PHE A 107 -7.55 19.02 -3.44
CA PHE A 107 -7.97 18.64 -2.10
C PHE A 107 -8.09 17.12 -2.05
N ASP A 108 -7.39 16.45 -1.15
CA ASP A 108 -7.55 15.03 -0.90
C ASP A 108 -8.01 14.80 0.55
N PHE A 109 -9.02 13.97 0.69
CA PHE A 109 -9.61 13.50 1.92
C PHE A 109 -9.36 11.99 2.00
N GLY A 110 -8.75 11.52 3.09
CA GLY A 110 -8.51 10.11 3.33
C GLY A 110 -9.07 9.70 4.68
N TYR A 111 -9.75 8.57 4.75
CA TYR A 111 -10.28 7.97 5.95
C TYR A 111 -9.80 6.52 6.04
N ILE A 112 -9.26 6.15 7.20
CA ILE A 112 -8.77 4.79 7.45
C ILE A 112 -9.72 4.15 8.46
N ALA A 113 -10.51 3.19 7.98
CA ALA A 113 -11.39 2.35 8.79
C ALA A 113 -10.61 1.10 9.22
N ALA A 114 -9.99 1.15 10.39
CA ALA A 114 -9.32 -0.01 10.96
C ALA A 114 -10.26 -0.86 11.84
N GLY A 115 -10.04 -2.17 11.89
CA GLY A 115 -10.75 -3.06 12.81
C GLY A 115 -10.51 -2.68 14.28
N GLN A 116 -11.48 -3.02 15.15
CA GLN A 116 -11.49 -2.62 16.56
C GLN A 116 -10.14 -2.87 17.28
N GLY A 117 -9.63 -1.83 17.96
CA GLY A 117 -8.45 -1.90 18.82
C GLY A 117 -7.15 -1.33 18.24
N HIS A 118 -7.13 -0.92 16.97
CA HIS A 118 -5.92 -0.34 16.36
C HIS A 118 -5.88 1.20 16.52
N PRO A 119 -4.80 1.82 17.05
CA PRO A 119 -4.68 3.27 17.25
C PRO A 119 -4.77 4.15 16.00
N LEU A 120 -4.80 3.57 14.80
CA LEU A 120 -5.05 4.28 13.53
C LEU A 120 -6.50 4.15 13.04
N SER A 121 -7.38 3.52 13.83
CA SER A 121 -8.83 3.56 13.58
C SER A 121 -9.30 5.00 13.61
N ASP A 122 -10.19 5.33 12.68
CA ASP A 122 -10.90 6.62 12.63
C ASP A 122 -10.02 7.84 12.39
N THR A 123 -8.85 7.66 11.78
CA THR A 123 -8.01 8.79 11.38
C THR A 123 -8.50 9.38 10.06
N MET A 124 -8.97 10.63 10.13
CA MET A 124 -9.21 11.47 8.95
C MET A 124 -7.93 12.23 8.59
N ARG A 125 -7.55 12.19 7.32
CA ARG A 125 -6.41 12.91 6.77
C ARG A 125 -6.90 13.88 5.70
N PHE A 126 -6.45 15.12 5.81
CA PHE A 126 -6.75 16.19 4.88
C PHE A 126 -5.44 16.67 4.26
N SER A 127 -5.41 16.79 2.94
CA SER A 127 -4.26 17.29 2.22
C SER A 127 -4.72 18.30 1.18
N LEU A 128 -3.97 19.40 1.07
CA LEU A 128 -4.12 20.41 0.04
C LEU A 128 -2.80 20.50 -0.71
N THR A 129 -2.86 20.28 -2.02
CA THR A 129 -1.74 20.48 -2.93
C THR A 129 -2.04 21.66 -3.84
N ILE A 130 -1.06 22.56 -4.00
CA ILE A 130 -1.13 23.71 -4.89
C ILE A 130 -0.01 23.55 -5.91
N GLY A 131 -0.36 23.36 -7.17
CA GLY A 131 0.61 23.31 -8.28
C GLY A 131 0.77 24.70 -8.90
N PHE A 132 1.97 25.27 -8.84
CA PHE A 132 2.30 26.54 -9.49
C PHE A 132 2.84 26.32 -10.91
#